data_AF-A0A0M9IEU4-F1
#
_entry.id   AF-A0A0M9IEU4-F1
#
_cell.length_a   1.000
_cell.length_b   1.000
_cell.length_c   1.000
_cell.angle_alpha   90.00
_cell.angle_beta   90.00
_cell.angle_gamma   90.00
#
_symmetry.space_group_name_H-M   'P 1'
#
loop_
_entity.id
_entity.type
_entity.pdbx_description
1 polymer ?
#
loop_
_entity_poly.entity_id
_entity_poly.type
_entity_poly.pdbx_seq_one_letter_code
_entity_poly.pdbx_strand_id
1 'polypeptide(L)'
;MSFNVMECAQCGHRVYPARLWCPACGHDRAVEVALEEAELLAWTRVPGKAGDGDSVFATVNALPRGPLLVVRLPGAPQAAGQRLRLFARAAQGAALPWAQALPGDDAANGEA
;
A
#
# COMPACT_ATOMS: atom_id res chain seq x y z
N MET A 1 11.55 4.46 -1.59
CA MET A 1 11.93 3.39 -2.54
C MET A 1 10.64 2.89 -3.20
N SER A 2 10.70 2.27 -4.38
CA SER A 2 9.53 1.63 -4.98
C SER A 2 9.02 0.53 -4.05
N PHE A 3 7.71 0.30 -4.03
CA PHE A 3 7.13 -0.86 -3.37
C PHE A 3 7.03 -2.00 -4.37
N ASN A 4 7.56 -3.16 -4.01
CA ASN A 4 7.61 -4.30 -4.89
C ASN A 4 6.73 -5.44 -4.38
N VAL A 5 6.15 -6.20 -5.32
CA VAL A 5 5.39 -7.41 -5.06
C VAL A 5 5.92 -8.56 -5.92
N MET A 6 5.49 -9.78 -5.61
CA MET A 6 5.83 -10.95 -6.44
C MET A 6 4.73 -11.22 -7.44
N GLU A 7 5.07 -11.21 -8.73
CA GLU A 7 4.19 -11.61 -9.83
C GLU A 7 4.49 -13.05 -10.25
N CYS A 8 3.47 -13.91 -10.24
CA CYS A 8 3.61 -15.29 -10.70
C CYS A 8 4.00 -15.33 -12.19
N ALA A 9 5.08 -16.04 -12.51
CA ALA A 9 5.61 -16.13 -13.88
C ALA A 9 4.71 -16.89 -14.86
N GLN A 10 3.70 -17.63 -14.35
CA GLN A 10 2.76 -18.39 -15.17
C GLN A 10 1.45 -17.65 -15.43
N CYS A 11 0.79 -17.15 -14.37
CA CYS A 11 -0.56 -16.57 -14.49
C CYS A 11 -0.63 -15.05 -14.24
N GLY A 12 0.49 -14.41 -13.89
CA GLY A 12 0.54 -12.97 -13.60
C GLY A 12 -0.16 -12.55 -12.31
N HIS A 13 -0.60 -13.50 -11.47
CA HIS A 13 -1.19 -13.17 -10.16
C HIS A 13 -0.13 -12.56 -9.26
N ARG A 14 -0.43 -11.40 -8.66
CA ARG A 14 0.49 -10.66 -7.80
C ARG A 14 0.15 -10.84 -6.33
N VAL A 15 1.18 -11.10 -5.53
CA VAL A 15 1.03 -11.37 -4.10
C VAL A 15 1.98 -10.54 -3.27
N TYR A 16 1.50 -10.17 -2.09
CA TYR A 16 2.30 -9.61 -1.02
C TYR A 16 1.75 -10.13 0.32
N PRO A 17 2.60 -10.57 1.27
CA PRO A 17 4.04 -10.81 1.12
C PRO A 17 4.36 -11.93 0.11
N ALA A 18 5.65 -12.12 -0.20
CA ALA A 18 6.13 -13.19 -1.07
C ALA A 18 5.69 -14.59 -0.58
N ARG A 19 5.45 -15.51 -1.52
CA ARG A 19 4.99 -16.88 -1.27
C ARG A 19 5.86 -17.87 -2.04
N LEU A 20 5.97 -19.10 -1.53
CA LEU A 20 6.66 -20.21 -2.22
C LEU A 20 5.88 -20.72 -3.44
N TRP A 21 4.55 -20.63 -3.42
CA TRP A 21 3.67 -21.01 -4.52
C TRP A 21 2.61 -19.93 -4.78
N CYS A 22 2.22 -19.79 -6.04
CA CYS A 22 1.16 -18.92 -6.47
C CYS A 22 -0.20 -19.43 -5.94
N PRO A 23 -0.93 -18.64 -5.15
CA PRO A 23 -2.23 -19.07 -4.60
C PRO A 23 -3.32 -19.21 -5.66
N ALA A 24 -3.13 -18.63 -6.85
CA ALA A 24 -4.10 -18.69 -7.94
C ALA A 24 -3.93 -19.92 -8.85
N CYS A 25 -2.70 -20.38 -9.11
CA CYS A 25 -2.43 -21.47 -10.06
C CYS A 25 -1.45 -22.56 -9.59
N GLY A 26 -0.84 -22.41 -8.41
CA GLY A 26 0.11 -23.38 -7.85
C GLY A 26 1.53 -23.30 -8.39
N HIS A 27 1.83 -22.47 -9.39
CA HIS A 27 3.21 -22.31 -9.91
C HIS A 27 4.17 -21.80 -8.83
N ASP A 28 5.42 -22.23 -8.87
CA ASP A 28 6.44 -21.98 -7.84
C ASP A 28 7.45 -20.87 -8.21
N ARG A 29 7.35 -20.29 -9.40
CA ARG A 29 8.21 -19.17 -9.83
C ARG A 29 7.47 -17.85 -9.89
N ALA A 30 8.15 -16.80 -9.44
CA ALA A 30 7.67 -15.43 -9.48
C ALA A 30 8.83 -14.47 -9.75
N VAL A 31 8.49 -13.29 -10.28
CA VAL A 31 9.40 -12.16 -10.50
C VAL A 31 8.96 -10.98 -9.66
N GLU A 32 9.92 -10.16 -9.25
CA GLU A 32 9.64 -8.94 -8.50
C GLU A 32 9.16 -7.85 -9.47
N VAL A 33 8.04 -7.18 -9.13
CA VAL A 33 7.48 -6.07 -9.92
C VAL A 33 7.16 -4.89 -9.02
N ALA A 34 7.51 -3.68 -9.47
CA ALA A 34 7.21 -2.45 -8.77
C ALA A 34 5.75 -2.02 -8.99
N LEU A 35 5.09 -1.57 -7.93
CA LEU A 35 3.78 -0.91 -7.97
C LEU A 35 3.92 0.48 -7.33
N GLU A 36 3.42 1.50 -8.03
CA GLU A 36 3.60 2.91 -7.65
C GLU A 36 2.32 3.59 -7.16
N GLU A 37 1.17 2.97 -7.43
CA GLU A 37 -0.13 3.54 -7.11
C GLU A 37 -1.03 2.54 -6.39
N ALA A 38 -1.96 3.08 -5.61
CA ALA A 38 -3.00 2.30 -4.96
C ALA A 38 -4.30 3.11 -4.85
N GLU A 39 -5.40 2.41 -4.68
CA GLU A 39 -6.71 2.99 -4.38
C GLU A 39 -7.08 2.73 -2.93
N LEU A 40 -7.48 3.77 -2.20
CA LEU A 40 -7.93 3.65 -0.82
C LEU A 40 -9.28 2.95 -0.72
N LEU A 41 -9.40 1.93 0.13
CA LEU A 41 -10.67 1.25 0.37
C LEU A 41 -11.25 1.60 1.75
N ALA A 42 -10.41 1.60 2.78
CA ALA A 42 -10.81 1.90 4.15
C ALA A 42 -9.58 2.33 4.96
N TRP A 43 -9.80 3.06 6.07
CA TRP A 43 -8.73 3.43 6.99
C TRP A 43 -9.20 3.45 8.44
N THR A 44 -8.23 3.40 9.34
CA THR A 44 -8.43 3.56 10.77
C THR A 44 -7.31 4.40 11.38
N ARG A 45 -7.62 5.08 12.47
CA ARG A 45 -6.64 5.77 13.30
C ARG A 45 -6.36 4.92 14.54
N VAL A 46 -5.09 4.60 14.73
CA VAL A 46 -4.60 3.90 15.91
C VAL A 46 -3.99 4.96 16.84
N PRO A 47 -4.55 5.16 18.04
CA PRO A 47 -4.01 6.11 19.00
C PRO A 47 -2.55 5.80 19.35
N GLY A 48 -1.74 6.85 19.42
CA GLY A 48 -0.36 6.73 19.91
C GLY A 48 -0.30 6.39 21.40
N LYS A 49 0.84 5.86 21.86
CA LYS A 49 1.16 5.83 23.29
C LYS A 49 1.52 7.25 23.74
N ALA A 50 1.49 7.51 25.05
CA ALA A 50 1.88 8.82 25.58
C ALA A 50 3.28 9.24 25.10
N GLY A 51 3.35 10.33 24.34
CA GLY A 51 4.59 10.84 23.72
C GLY A 51 4.74 10.53 22.23
N ASP A 52 3.93 9.62 21.67
CA ASP A 52 3.90 9.30 20.24
C ASP A 52 2.66 9.91 19.57
N GLY A 53 2.79 10.28 18.30
CA GLY A 53 1.65 10.69 17.47
C GLY A 53 0.76 9.51 17.06
N ASP A 54 -0.52 9.80 16.80
CA ASP A 54 -1.46 8.83 16.22
C ASP A 54 -0.94 8.28 14.90
N SER A 55 -1.27 7.03 14.61
CA SER A 55 -0.92 6.37 13.36
C SER A 55 -2.15 6.08 12.52
N VAL A 56 -2.07 6.33 11.21
CA VAL A 56 -3.14 6.00 10.27
C VAL A 56 -2.74 4.77 9.47
N PHE A 57 -3.61 3.76 9.49
CA PHE A 57 -3.48 2.56 8.68
C PHE A 57 -4.64 2.46 7.71
N ALA A 58 -4.35 2.01 6.50
CA ALA A 58 -5.33 1.91 5.43
C ALA A 58 -5.26 0.56 4.73
N THR A 59 -6.43 0.05 4.35
CA THR A 59 -6.55 -1.01 3.35
C THR A 59 -6.61 -0.34 1.98
N VAL A 60 -5.72 -0.75 1.08
CA VAL A 60 -5.64 -0.22 -0.28
C VAL A 60 -5.60 -1.36 -1.29
N ASN A 61 -6.11 -1.11 -2.49
CA ASN A 61 -5.90 -1.97 -3.66
C ASN A 61 -4.72 -1.45 -4.46
N ALA A 62 -3.64 -2.22 -4.59
CA ALA A 62 -2.49 -1.79 -5.40
C ALA A 62 -2.79 -1.89 -6.90
N LEU A 63 -2.33 -0.92 -7.68
CA LEU A 63 -2.68 -0.73 -9.08
C LEU A 63 -1.48 -0.98 -10.01
N PRO A 64 -1.70 -1.32 -11.29
CA PRO A 64 -2.99 -1.46 -11.98
C PRO A 64 -3.73 -2.78 -11.67
N ARG A 65 -3.00 -3.82 -11.27
CA ARG A 65 -3.53 -5.11 -10.83
C ARG A 65 -2.63 -5.55 -9.69
N GLY A 66 -3.06 -5.51 -8.45
CA GLY A 66 -2.19 -5.77 -7.31
C GLY A 66 -2.94 -6.40 -6.15
N PRO A 67 -2.22 -6.86 -5.12
CA PRO A 67 -2.84 -7.38 -3.92
C PRO A 67 -3.52 -6.26 -3.13
N LEU A 68 -4.46 -6.65 -2.26
CA LEU A 68 -4.87 -5.79 -1.16
C LEU A 68 -3.72 -5.67 -0.16
N LEU A 69 -3.44 -4.43 0.25
CA LEU A 69 -2.36 -4.11 1.18
C LEU A 69 -2.91 -3.39 2.40
N VAL A 70 -2.33 -3.66 3.56
CA VAL A 70 -2.42 -2.76 4.71
C VAL A 70 -1.20 -1.86 4.68
N VAL A 71 -1.41 -0.55 4.57
CA VAL A 71 -0.36 0.47 4.43
C VAL A 71 -0.44 1.47 5.56
N ARG A 72 0.69 2.11 5.87
CA ARG A 72 0.71 3.28 6.75
C ARG A 72 0.60 4.56 5.93
N LEU A 73 -0.22 5.49 6.40
CA LEU A 73 -0.35 6.84 5.84
C LEU A 73 0.30 7.88 6.78
N PRO A 74 0.90 8.96 6.23
CA PRO A 74 1.44 10.05 7.05
C PRO A 74 0.35 10.89 7.72
N GLY A 75 -0.87 10.88 7.17
CA GLY A 75 -2.03 11.62 7.68
C GLY A 75 -3.34 10.92 7.32
N ALA A 76 -4.46 11.48 7.77
CA ALA A 76 -5.77 10.96 7.41
C ALA A 76 -6.04 11.20 5.91
N PRO A 77 -6.52 10.19 5.18
CA PRO A 77 -6.94 10.37 3.80
C PRO A 77 -8.30 11.08 3.72
N GLN A 78 -8.72 11.43 2.51
CA GLN A 78 -9.94 12.20 2.28
C GLN A 78 -11.18 11.32 2.18
N ALA A 79 -11.15 10.29 1.32
CA ALA A 79 -12.30 9.42 1.07
C ALA A 79 -11.86 8.08 0.46
N ALA A 80 -12.69 7.05 0.64
CA ALA A 80 -12.55 5.80 -0.13
C ALA A 80 -12.62 6.09 -1.64
N GLY A 81 -11.85 5.35 -2.44
CA GLY A 81 -11.62 5.61 -3.86
C GLY A 81 -10.48 6.60 -4.15
N GLN A 82 -9.93 7.29 -3.13
CA GLN A 82 -8.80 8.19 -3.32
C GLN A 82 -7.58 7.45 -3.91
N ARG A 83 -6.94 8.06 -4.91
CA ARG A 83 -5.69 7.55 -5.49
C ARG A 83 -4.51 7.98 -4.63
N LEU A 84 -3.67 7.01 -4.28
CA LEU A 84 -2.50 7.20 -3.43
C LEU A 84 -1.24 6.77 -4.17
N ARG A 85 -0.12 7.45 -3.90
CA ARG A 85 1.21 6.97 -4.26
C ARG A 85 1.65 5.90 -3.28
N LEU A 86 1.99 4.71 -3.78
CA LEU A 86 2.51 3.58 -3.02
C LEU A 86 4.04 3.59 -3.04
N PHE A 87 4.65 3.34 -1.88
CA PHE A 87 6.10 3.28 -1.75
C PHE A 87 6.52 2.41 -0.58
N ALA A 88 7.78 1.96 -0.58
CA ALA A 88 8.36 1.23 0.52
C ALA A 88 9.14 2.16 1.45
N ARG A 89 9.00 1.94 2.76
CA ARG A 89 9.85 2.52 3.80
C ARG A 89 10.48 1.41 4.63
N ALA A 90 11.81 1.49 4.80
CA ALA A 90 12.53 0.57 5.67
C ALA A 90 12.15 0.80 7.14
N ALA A 91 11.78 -0.26 7.85
CA ALA A 91 11.57 -0.26 9.29
C ALA A 91 11.98 -1.63 9.85
N GLN A 92 12.83 -1.63 10.88
CA GLN A 92 13.29 -2.86 11.56
C GLN A 92 13.86 -3.92 10.59
N GLY A 93 14.59 -3.48 9.56
CA GLY A 93 15.19 -4.38 8.56
C GLY A 93 14.24 -4.90 7.46
N ALA A 94 12.96 -4.51 7.48
CA ALA A 94 11.98 -4.86 6.46
C ALA A 94 11.53 -3.63 5.65
N ALA A 95 11.28 -3.81 4.36
CA ALA A 95 10.62 -2.83 3.52
C ALA A 95 9.09 -2.94 3.72
N LEU A 96 8.49 -1.99 4.43
CA LEU A 96 7.06 -1.98 4.72
C LEU A 96 6.30 -1.06 3.76
N PRO A 97 5.04 -1.40 3.43
CA PRO A 97 4.22 -0.60 2.53
C PRO A 97 3.73 0.67 3.21
N TRP A 98 3.96 1.79 2.55
CA TRP A 98 3.46 3.11 2.90
C TRP A 98 2.73 3.70 1.70
N ALA A 99 1.80 4.60 1.97
CA ALA A 99 1.18 5.38 0.91
C ALA A 99 0.98 6.83 1.34
N GLN A 100 0.82 7.71 0.36
CA GLN A 100 0.53 9.13 0.57
C GLN A 100 -0.39 9.65 -0.53
N ALA A 101 -1.14 10.71 -0.24
CA ALA A 101 -1.95 11.39 -1.24
C ALA A 101 -1.09 11.87 -2.42
N LEU A 102 -1.69 11.90 -3.62
CA LEU A 102 -1.03 12.49 -4.78
C LEU A 102 -1.02 14.02 -4.66
N PRO A 103 0.03 14.70 -5.19
CA PRO A 103 0.06 16.16 -5.21
C PRO A 103 -1.14 16.68 -6.01
N GLY A 104 -2.01 17.45 -5.36
CA GLY A 104 -3.25 17.98 -5.95
C GLY A 104 -4.51 17.67 -5.15
N ASP A 105 -4.50 16.61 -4.34
CA ASP A 105 -5.62 16.29 -3.45
C ASP A 105 -5.69 17.26 -2.26
N ASP A 106 -4.55 17.74 -1.73
CA ASP A 106 -4.49 18.61 -0.54
C ASP A 106 -5.01 20.05 -0.78
N ALA A 107 -5.19 20.49 -2.03
CA ALA A 107 -5.51 21.87 -2.37
C ALA A 107 -7.01 22.23 -2.29
N ALA A 108 -7.90 21.27 -2.00
CA ALA A 108 -9.33 21.46 -2.18
C ALA A 108 -10.12 21.92 -0.94
N ASN A 109 -9.58 21.88 0.29
CA ASN A 109 -10.39 22.12 1.50
C ASN A 109 -9.70 22.99 2.57
N GLY A 110 -9.15 24.12 2.13
CA GLY A 110 -8.57 25.14 3.00
C GLY A 110 -9.39 26.42 3.09
N GLU A 111 -10.73 26.37 3.18
CA GLU A 111 -11.55 27.55 3.53
C GLU A 111 -12.96 27.12 3.98
N ALA A 112 -13.23 27.26 5.30
CA ALA A 112 -14.53 27.57 5.90
C ALA A 112 -14.32 27.97 7.37
#